data_AF-A0A0E0WCE6-F1
#
_entry.id   AF-A0A0E0WCE6-F1
#
_cell.length_a   1.000
_cell.length_b   1.000
_cell.length_c   1.000
_cell.angle_alpha   90.00
_cell.angle_beta   90.00
_cell.angle_gamma   90.00
#
_symmetry.space_group_name_H-M   'P 1'
#
loop_
_entity.id
_entity.type
_entity.pdbx_description
1 polymer ?
#
loop_
_entity_poly.entity_id
_entity_poly.type
_entity_poly.pdbx_seq_one_letter_code
_entity_poly.pdbx_strand_id
1 'polypeptide(L)' 'MKKDIRKILKEALHDNKDLNLYLESGGKHAKLTGGAYSLTIPSSPSDRKSVKNFEKELTEFIKKLRENEITHEAHE' A
#
# COMPACT_ATOMS: atom_id res chain seq x y z
N MET A 1 9.46 7.80 -9.03
CA MET A 1 8.57 7.97 -7.85
C MET A 1 8.84 9.33 -7.19
N LYS A 2 7.82 10.18 -7.03
CA LYS A 2 7.95 11.54 -6.43
C LYS A 2 8.25 11.46 -4.92
N LYS A 3 8.82 12.53 -4.34
CA LYS A 3 9.25 12.59 -2.93
C LYS A 3 8.09 12.35 -1.95
N ASP A 4 6.89 12.87 -2.25
CA ASP A 4 5.73 12.80 -1.34
C ASP A 4 5.16 11.38 -1.23
N ILE A 5 4.95 10.69 -2.36
CA ILE A 5 4.53 9.27 -2.37
C ILE A 5 5.57 8.39 -1.68
N ARG A 6 6.86 8.66 -1.91
CA ARG A 6 7.92 7.92 -1.23
C ARG A 6 7.87 8.11 0.28
N LYS A 7 7.49 9.30 0.76
CA LYS A 7 7.32 9.58 2.20
C LYS A 7 6.12 8.81 2.76
N ILE A 8 4.95 8.92 2.12
CA ILE A 8 3.73 8.19 2.50
C ILE A 8 3.98 6.68 2.57
N LEU A 9 4.64 6.12 1.55
CA LEU A 9 4.97 4.69 1.52
C LEU A 9 5.91 4.29 2.65
N LYS A 10 6.92 5.11 2.96
CA LYS A 10 7.84 4.82 4.07
C LYS A 10 7.14 4.82 5.42
N GLU A 11 6.25 5.79 5.65
CA GLU A 11 5.44 5.87 6.87
C GLU A 11 4.51 4.66 6.98
N ALA A 12 3.76 4.35 5.92
CA ALA A 12 2.88 3.18 5.90
C ALA A 12 3.61 1.84 6.13
N LEU A 13 4.78 1.63 5.52
CA LEU A 13 5.61 0.45 5.77
C LEU A 13 6.16 0.40 7.20
N HIS A 14 6.47 1.57 7.79
CA HIS A 14 6.98 1.64 9.15
C HIS A 14 5.90 1.38 10.20
N ASP A 15 4.68 1.88 9.95
CA ASP A 15 3.58 1.81 10.91
C ASP A 15 2.83 0.48 10.84
N ASN A 16 2.98 -0.27 9.74
CA ASN A 16 2.32 -1.55 9.51
C ASN A 16 3.36 -2.67 9.29
N LYS A 17 4.33 -2.81 10.20
CA LYS A 17 5.37 -3.86 10.12
C LYS A 17 4.83 -5.28 10.34
N ASP A 18 3.68 -5.37 11.00
CA ASP A 18 2.89 -6.59 11.20
C ASP A 18 2.35 -7.13 9.87
N LEU A 19 1.86 -6.23 9.03
CA LEU A 19 1.45 -6.55 7.68
C LEU A 19 2.72 -6.70 6.85
N ASN A 20 3.06 -7.92 6.42
CA ASN A 20 4.25 -8.25 5.61
C ASN A 20 4.26 -7.54 4.22
N LEU A 21 4.35 -6.21 4.24
CA LEU A 21 4.22 -5.30 3.13
C LEU A 21 5.57 -5.11 2.45
N TYR A 22 5.61 -5.21 1.13
CA TYR A 22 6.82 -4.96 0.36
C TYR A 22 6.52 -4.30 -0.98
N LEU A 23 7.53 -3.63 -1.53
CA LEU A 23 7.45 -2.97 -2.82
C LEU A 23 7.91 -3.91 -3.93
N GLU A 24 7.01 -4.25 -4.83
CA GLU A 24 7.32 -5.01 -6.03
C GLU A 24 7.57 -4.05 -7.21
N SER A 25 8.73 -4.19 -7.85
CA SER A 25 9.12 -3.38 -9.01
C SER A 25 9.18 -4.25 -10.27
N GLY A 26 8.02 -4.78 -10.68
CA GLY A 26 7.89 -5.77 -11.77
C GLY A 26 7.58 -5.21 -13.17
N GLY A 27 7.98 -3.98 -13.50
CA GLY A 27 7.79 -3.41 -14.85
C GLY A 27 7.44 -1.93 -14.86
N LYS A 28 6.39 -1.55 -15.60
CA LYS A 28 5.99 -0.14 -15.86
C LYS A 28 5.53 0.65 -14.62
N HIS A 29 5.03 -0.03 -13.58
CA HIS A 29 4.57 0.57 -12.34
C HIS A 29 5.05 -0.24 -11.14
N ALA A 30 5.43 0.44 -10.07
CA ALA A 30 5.68 -0.20 -8.78
C ALA A 30 4.35 -0.60 -8.14
N LYS A 31 4.35 -1.65 -7.34
CA LYS A 31 3.20 -2.09 -6.55
C LYS A 31 3.60 -2.24 -5.08
N LEU A 32 2.67 -1.98 -4.18
CA LEU A 32 2.75 -2.35 -2.77
C LEU A 32 1.97 -3.65 -2.59
N THR A 33 2.62 -4.69 -2.11
CA THR A 33 2.04 -6.04 -1.98
C THR A 33 1.99 -6.44 -0.51
N GLY A 34 0.88 -7.06 -0.11
CA GLY A 34 0.67 -7.66 1.21
C GLY A 34 -0.11 -8.96 1.07
N GLY A 35 0.56 -10.09 1.19
CA GLY A 35 -0.06 -11.41 0.93
C GLY A 35 -0.66 -11.50 -0.48
N ALA A 36 -1.97 -11.78 -0.56
CA ALA A 36 -2.70 -11.92 -1.82
C ALA A 36 -3.14 -10.59 -2.47
N TYR A 37 -3.00 -9.45 -1.77
CA TYR A 37 -3.45 -8.15 -2.26
C TYR A 37 -2.29 -7.30 -2.76
N SER A 38 -2.56 -6.48 -3.77
CA SER A 38 -1.61 -5.47 -4.24
C SER A 38 -2.29 -4.13 -4.56
N LEU A 39 -1.55 -3.05 -4.31
CA LEU A 39 -1.93 -1.68 -4.66
C LEU A 39 -0.92 -1.12 -5.67
N THR A 40 -1.41 -0.65 -6.81
CA THR A 40 -0.54 -0.05 -7.84
C THR A 40 -0.14 1.36 -7.41
N ILE A 41 1.16 1.64 -7.43
CA ILE A 41 1.70 2.95 -7.08
C ILE A 41 1.71 3.82 -8.34
N PRO A 42 1.08 5.01 -8.31
CA PRO A 42 1.09 5.91 -9.46
C PRO A 42 2.52 6.34 -9.78
N SER A 43 2.92 6.17 -11.05
CA SER A 43 4.25 6.57 -11.53
C SER A 43 4.44 8.09 -11.50
N SER A 44 3.36 8.85 -11.67
CA SER A 44 3.32 10.31 -11.50
C SER A 44 2.00 10.77 -10.89
N PRO A 45 1.98 11.15 -9.59
CA PRO A 45 0.90 11.97 -9.08
C PRO A 45 1.17 13.41 -9.50
N SER A 46 0.82 13.76 -10.74
CA SER A 46 1.11 15.11 -11.25
C SER A 46 0.33 16.20 -10.51
N ASP A 47 -0.75 15.84 -9.81
CA ASP A 47 -1.63 16.78 -9.12
C ASP A 47 -1.86 16.41 -7.65
N ARG A 48 -2.07 17.42 -6.79
CA ARG A 48 -2.45 17.25 -5.36
C ARG A 48 -3.62 16.28 -5.18
N LYS A 49 -4.54 16.25 -6.15
CA LYS A 49 -5.68 15.31 -6.18
C LYS A 49 -5.23 13.85 -6.25
N SER A 50 -4.17 13.56 -7.01
CA SER A 50 -3.63 12.20 -7.15
C SER A 50 -2.93 11.74 -5.87
N VAL A 51 -2.23 12.62 -5.15
CA VAL A 51 -1.63 12.28 -3.84
C VAL A 51 -2.71 11.92 -2.83
N LYS A 52 -3.75 12.74 -2.70
CA LYS A 52 -4.89 12.46 -1.79
C LYS A 52 -5.65 11.18 -2.17
N ASN A 53 -5.82 10.92 -3.47
CA ASN A 53 -6.46 9.68 -3.92
C ASN A 53 -5.63 8.46 -3.53
N PHE A 54 -4.32 8.53 -3.75
CA PHE A 54 -3.40 7.45 -3.37
C PHE A 54 -3.40 7.20 -1.86
N GLU A 55 -3.38 8.25 -1.05
CA GLU A 55 -3.46 8.13 0.41
C GLU A 55 -4.76 7.44 0.85
N LYS A 56 -5.90 7.79 0.22
CA LYS A 56 -7.19 7.12 0.48
C LYS A 56 -7.15 5.64 0.07
N GLU A 57 -6.64 5.33 -1.12
CA GLU A 57 -6.52 3.94 -1.60
C GLU A 57 -5.58 3.10 -0.74
N LEU A 58 -4.49 3.70 -0.22
CA LEU A 58 -3.55 3.06 0.68
C LEU A 58 -4.20 2.69 2.02
N THR A 59 -4.98 3.60 2.59
CA THR A 59 -5.72 3.34 3.84
C THR A 59 -6.72 2.19 3.67
N GLU A 60 -7.49 2.18 2.58
CA GLU A 60 -8.43 1.09 2.28
C GLU A 60 -7.71 -0.24 2.02
N PHE A 61 -6.55 -0.20 1.38
CA PHE A 61 -5.71 -1.37 1.16
C PHE A 61 -5.24 -1.98 2.48
N ILE A 62 -4.69 -1.16 3.39
CA ILE A 62 -4.26 -1.61 4.73
C ILE A 62 -5.43 -2.15 5.54
N LYS A 63 -6.59 -1.47 5.50
CA LYS A 63 -7.80 -1.92 6.18
C LYS A 63 -8.22 -3.33 5.71
N LYS A 64 -8.24 -3.56 4.40
CA LYS A 64 -8.53 -4.88 3.83
C LYS A 64 -7.52 -5.92 4.29
N LEU A 65 -6.22 -5.60 4.33
CA LEU A 65 -5.22 -6.54 4.81
C LEU A 65 -5.47 -6.96 6.25
N ARG A 66 -5.76 -6.00 7.15
CA ARG A 66 -6.10 -6.27 8.55
C ARG A 66 -7.38 -7.09 8.70
N GLU A 67 -8.42 -6.80 7.92
CA GLU A 67 -9.66 -7.59 7.92
C GLU A 67 -9.41 -9.05 7.50
N ASN A 68 -8.55 -9.27 6.50
CA ASN A 68 -8.23 -10.62 6.05
C ASN A 68 -7.31 -11.37 7.01
N GLU A 69 -6.35 -10.69 7.64
CA GLU A 69 -5.51 -11.27 8.70
C GLU A 69 -6.37 -11.81 9.84
N ILE A 70 -7.33 -11.02 10.35
CA ILE A 70 -8.28 -11.44 11.39
C ILE A 70 -9.12 -12.64 10.93
N THR A 71 -9.54 -12.65 9.66
CA THR A 71 -10.38 -13.74 9.12
C THR A 71 -9.60 -15.04 8.94
N HIS A 72 -8.29 -14.97 8.66
CA HIS A 72 -7.43 -16.15 8.52
C HIS A 72 -6.95 -16.70 9.88
N GLU A 73 -6.82 -15.87 10.91
CA GLU A 73 -6.45 -16.32 12.26
C GLU A 73 -7.61 -16.97 13.03
N ALA A 74 -8.86 -16.75 12.60
CA ALA A 74 -10.06 -17.28 13.25
C ALA A 74 -10.47 -18.71 12.81
N HIS A 75 -9.63 -19.43 12.08
CA HIS A 75 -9.95 -20.76 11.56
C HIS A 75 -8.84 -21.80 11.82
N GLU A 76 -8.54 -22.04 13.10
CA GLU A 76 -7.97 -23.31 13.60
C GLU A 76 -8.92 -23.97 14.61
#